data_AF-A0A8K0HYR2-F1
#
_entry.id   AF-A0A8K0HYR2-F1
#
_cell.length_a   1.000
_cell.length_b   1.000
_cell.length_c   1.000
_cell.angle_alpha   90.00
_cell.angle_beta   90.00
_cell.angle_gamma   90.00
#
_symmetry.space_group_name_H-M   'P 1'
#
loop_
_entity.id
_entity.type
_entity.pdbx_description
1 polymer ?
#
loop_
_entity_poly.entity_id
_entity_poly.type
_entity_poly.pdbx_seq_one_letter_code
_entity_poly.pdbx_strand_id
1 'polypeptide(L)'
;MARAVEGHRRFLGHRKTVTPDRKMLVRLFDKINQGSLKEGKKLSDTISETHKRRQGAPRKRRGPISGTKGAQRFRTEEPFYENPLPDCLCRRQESQEWNGSLANS
;
A
#
# COMPACT_ATOMS: atom_id res chain seq x y z
N MET A 1 5.37 8.84 12.24
CA MET A 1 5.80 7.46 12.62
C MET A 1 5.04 6.37 11.88
N ALA A 2 3.72 6.23 12.03
CA ALA A 2 2.96 5.12 11.41
C ALA A 2 3.15 4.97 9.89
N ARG A 3 3.18 6.08 9.14
CA ARG A 3 3.38 6.11 7.68
C ARG A 3 4.78 5.62 7.26
N ALA A 4 5.83 6.01 7.99
CA ALA A 4 7.20 5.55 7.72
C ALA A 4 7.34 4.03 7.96
N VAL A 5 6.71 3.53 9.02
CA VAL A 5 6.66 2.09 9.32
C VAL A 5 5.87 1.33 8.23
N GLU A 6 4.79 1.92 7.73
CA GLU A 6 4.01 1.35 6.62
C GLU A 6 4.84 1.25 5.34
N GLY A 7 5.55 2.31 4.95
CA GLY A 7 6.43 2.30 3.78
C GLY A 7 7.58 1.31 3.90
N HIS A 8 8.21 1.23 5.08
CA HIS A 8 9.26 0.26 5.36
C HIS A 8 8.77 -1.19 5.23
N ARG A 9 7.58 -1.51 5.79
CA ARG A 9 6.96 -2.83 5.68
C ARG A 9 6.66 -3.19 4.22
N ARG A 10 6.12 -2.25 3.44
CA ARG A 10 5.84 -2.49 2.01
C ARG A 10 7.12 -2.84 1.23
N PHE A 11 8.26 -2.24 1.56
CA PHE A 11 9.50 -2.37 0.78
C PHE A 11 10.40 -3.55 1.18
N LEU A 12 10.60 -3.82 2.49
CA LEU A 12 11.51 -4.89 2.96
C LEU A 12 10.92 -6.31 2.92
N GLY A 13 10.01 -6.58 1.98
CA GLY A 13 9.44 -7.93 1.80
C GLY A 13 8.48 -8.37 2.91
N HIS A 14 7.88 -7.42 3.66
CA HIS A 14 6.88 -7.79 4.66
C HIS A 14 5.59 -8.29 3.99
N ARG A 15 4.94 -9.28 4.64
CA ARG A 15 3.70 -9.90 4.18
C ARG A 15 2.56 -8.88 4.05
N LYS A 16 1.64 -9.14 3.10
CA LYS A 16 0.36 -8.44 2.83
C LYS A 16 -0.04 -7.47 3.95
N THR A 17 0.18 -6.17 3.73
CA THR A 17 -0.30 -5.15 4.67
C THR A 17 -1.75 -4.84 4.33
N VAL A 18 -2.65 -4.74 5.31
CA VAL A 18 -4.03 -4.30 5.07
C VAL A 18 -4.13 -2.84 5.51
N THR A 19 -4.65 -1.97 4.66
CA THR A 19 -5.03 -0.61 5.06
C THR A 19 -6.47 -0.66 5.59
N PRO A 20 -6.67 -0.58 6.92
CA PRO A 20 -8.00 -0.74 7.49
C PRO A 20 -8.94 0.42 7.11
N ASP A 21 -10.17 0.10 6.72
CA ASP A 21 -11.29 1.04 6.69
C ASP A 21 -11.72 1.35 8.12
N ARG A 22 -11.06 2.34 8.72
CA ARG A 22 -11.29 2.73 10.11
C ARG A 22 -12.75 3.11 10.35
N LYS A 23 -13.40 3.83 9.43
CA LYS A 23 -14.78 4.28 9.59
C LYS A 23 -15.75 3.10 9.59
N MET A 24 -15.57 2.18 8.65
CA MET A 24 -16.40 0.97 8.58
C MET A 24 -16.20 0.07 9.80
N LEU A 25 -14.95 -0.12 10.24
CA LEU A 25 -14.64 -0.91 11.42
C LEU A 25 -15.28 -0.34 12.68
N VAL A 26 -15.18 0.99 12.90
CA VAL A 26 -15.86 1.65 14.03
C VAL A 26 -17.36 1.37 14.02
N ARG A 27 -18.03 1.55 12.87
CA ARG A 27 -19.47 1.26 12.74
C ARG A 27 -19.83 -0.20 13.01
N LEU A 28 -18.96 -1.14 12.64
CA LEU A 28 -19.15 -2.56 12.95
C LEU A 28 -19.02 -2.83 14.44
N PHE A 29 -18.02 -2.24 15.10
CA PHE A 29 -17.85 -2.37 16.55
C PHE A 29 -19.00 -1.74 17.33
N ASP A 30 -19.51 -0.58 16.90
CA ASP A 30 -20.68 0.05 17.49
C ASP A 30 -21.91 -0.89 17.45
N LYS A 31 -22.13 -1.56 16.32
CA LYS A 31 -23.22 -2.54 16.16
C LYS A 31 -23.07 -3.76 17.06
N ILE A 32 -21.84 -4.20 17.32
CA ILE A 32 -21.54 -5.30 18.24
C ILE A 32 -21.83 -4.87 19.67
N ASN A 33 -21.36 -3.69 20.08
CA ASN A 33 -21.61 -3.12 21.39
C ASN A 33 -23.11 -2.93 21.67
N GLN A 34 -23.88 -2.55 20.64
CA GLN A 34 -25.35 -2.43 20.73
C GLN A 34 -26.09 -3.78 20.72
N GLY A 35 -25.39 -4.91 20.57
CA GLY A 35 -25.99 -6.25 20.48
C GLY A 35 -26.70 -6.55 19.16
N SER A 36 -26.73 -5.58 18.22
CA SER A 36 -27.36 -5.71 16.90
C SER A 36 -26.58 -6.62 15.94
N LEU A 37 -25.30 -6.84 16.21
CA LEU A 37 -24.42 -7.73 15.46
C LEU A 37 -23.66 -8.61 16.44
N LYS A 38 -23.59 -9.92 16.17
CA LYS A 38 -22.80 -10.86 16.97
C LYS A 38 -21.43 -11.08 16.31
N GLU A 39 -20.42 -11.26 17.15
CA GLU A 39 -19.12 -11.75 16.70
C GLU A 39 -19.26 -13.15 16.08
N GLY A 40 -18.47 -13.42 15.04
CA GLY A 40 -18.49 -14.72 14.36
C GLY A 40 -18.04 -14.62 12.89
N LYS A 41 -18.20 -15.73 12.16
CA LYS A 41 -17.77 -15.84 10.75
C LYS A 41 -18.31 -14.73 9.86
N LYS A 42 -19.60 -14.39 9.98
CA LYS A 42 -20.24 -13.33 9.17
C LYS A 42 -19.53 -11.98 9.28
N LEU A 43 -19.11 -11.61 10.49
CA LEU A 43 -18.35 -10.37 10.73
C LEU A 43 -16.97 -10.45 10.08
N SER A 44 -16.24 -11.55 10.31
CA SER A 44 -14.92 -11.79 9.74
C SER A 44 -14.94 -11.76 8.21
N ASP A 45 -15.93 -12.38 7.59
CA ASP A 45 -16.10 -12.42 6.14
C ASP A 45 -16.39 -11.03 5.58
N THR A 46 -17.25 -10.26 6.25
CA THR A 46 -17.56 -8.87 5.89
C THR A 46 -16.32 -7.98 5.96
N ILE A 47 -15.53 -8.11 7.04
CA ILE A 47 -14.28 -7.37 7.19
C ILE A 47 -13.31 -7.79 6.08
N SER A 48 -13.13 -9.09 5.84
CA SER A 48 -12.20 -9.61 4.85
C SER A 48 -12.54 -9.14 3.43
N GLU A 49 -13.82 -9.18 3.04
CA GLU A 49 -14.26 -8.73 1.71
C GLU A 49 -14.07 -7.22 1.54
N THR A 50 -14.42 -6.43 2.57
CA THR A 50 -14.22 -4.97 2.56
C THR A 50 -12.75 -4.59 2.36
N HIS A 51 -11.84 -5.41 2.87
CA HIS A 51 -10.40 -5.15 2.85
C HIS A 51 -9.64 -5.92 1.75
N LYS A 52 -10.33 -6.74 0.96
CA LYS A 52 -9.72 -7.58 -0.10
C LYS A 52 -8.91 -6.77 -1.11
N ARG A 53 -9.39 -5.57 -1.45
CA ARG A 53 -8.71 -4.63 -2.37
C ARG A 53 -7.86 -3.56 -1.66
N ARG A 54 -7.78 -3.60 -0.33
CA ARG A 54 -7.01 -2.66 0.51
C ARG A 54 -5.71 -3.28 1.00
N GLN A 55 -5.07 -4.06 0.13
CA GLN A 55 -3.78 -4.65 0.42
C GLN A 55 -2.69 -3.66 0.00
N GLY A 56 -1.86 -3.24 0.95
CA GLY A 56 -0.66 -2.47 0.71
C GLY A 56 0.37 -3.36 0.03
N ALA A 57 0.67 -2.97 -1.21
CA ALA A 57 1.77 -3.45 -2.01
C ALA A 57 2.68 -2.26 -2.36
N PRO A 58 3.93 -2.50 -2.76
CA PRO A 58 4.74 -1.46 -3.38
C PRO A 58 3.97 -0.85 -4.57
N ARG A 59 3.80 0.47 -4.58
CA ARG A 59 3.12 1.22 -5.66
C ARG A 59 3.92 2.48 -5.96
N LYS A 60 3.65 3.22 -7.03
CA LYS A 60 4.27 4.55 -7.20
C LYS A 60 3.74 5.53 -6.15
N ARG A 61 4.53 6.53 -5.75
CA ARG A 61 4.08 7.56 -4.80
C ARG A 61 2.91 8.38 -5.41
N ARG A 62 1.90 8.74 -4.62
CA ARG A 62 0.86 9.69 -5.07
C ARG A 62 1.45 11.09 -5.12
N GLY A 63 1.41 11.70 -6.30
CA GLY A 63 1.71 13.12 -6.45
C GLY A 63 0.66 14.00 -5.78
N PRO A 64 0.85 15.34 -5.81
CA PRO A 64 -0.12 16.30 -5.32
C PRO A 64 -1.49 16.13 -5.96
N ILE A 65 -2.55 16.55 -5.25
CA ILE A 65 -3.91 16.54 -5.80
C ILE A 65 -3.96 17.50 -7.01
N SER A 66 -4.53 17.02 -8.11
CA SER A 66 -4.70 17.80 -9.35
C SER A 66 -5.39 19.13 -9.07
N GLY A 67 -4.81 20.23 -9.54
CA GLY A 67 -5.34 21.58 -9.33
C GLY A 67 -4.74 22.32 -8.13
N THR A 68 -3.93 21.67 -7.28
CA THR A 68 -3.16 22.35 -6.23
C THR A 68 -1.91 23.04 -6.81
N LYS A 69 -1.68 24.30 -6.44
CA LYS A 69 -0.53 25.11 -6.90
C LYS A 69 0.30 25.62 -5.71
N GLY A 70 1.55 26.00 -5.99
CA GLY A 70 2.46 26.57 -4.99
C GLY A 70 2.68 25.66 -3.79
N ALA A 71 2.77 26.23 -2.58
CA ALA A 71 3.04 25.48 -1.35
C ALA A 71 1.97 24.44 -0.99
N GLN A 72 0.74 24.58 -1.48
CA GLN A 72 -0.36 23.64 -1.20
C GLN A 72 -0.11 22.26 -1.83
N ARG A 73 0.68 22.18 -2.90
CA ARG A 73 1.02 20.90 -3.54
C ARG A 73 1.75 19.97 -2.56
N PHE A 74 2.70 20.52 -1.79
CA PHE A 74 3.53 19.76 -0.86
C PHE A 74 2.73 19.24 0.34
N ARG A 75 1.62 19.91 0.69
CA ARG A 75 0.73 19.46 1.78
C ARG A 75 -0.15 18.29 1.39
N THR A 76 -0.41 18.11 0.09
CA THR A 76 -1.28 17.04 -0.42
C THR A 76 -0.51 15.86 -1.01
N GLU A 77 0.79 16.04 -1.28
CA GLU A 77 1.67 14.97 -1.72
C GLU A 77 1.84 13.90 -0.63
N GLU A 78 1.94 12.65 -1.06
CA GLU A 78 2.32 11.55 -0.17
C GLU A 78 3.79 11.72 0.27
N PRO A 79 4.10 11.66 1.58
CA PRO A 79 5.46 11.71 2.08
C PRO A 79 6.35 10.61 1.48
N PHE A 80 7.62 10.94 1.21
CA PHE A 80 8.59 10.02 0.62
C PHE A 80 8.68 8.66 1.35
N TYR A 81 8.70 8.68 2.68
CA TYR A 81 8.88 7.49 3.51
C TYR A 81 7.65 6.57 3.59
N GLU A 82 6.47 7.00 3.13
CA GLU A 82 5.24 6.20 3.17
C GLU A 82 5.20 5.14 2.07
N ASN A 83 5.93 5.41 0.99
CA ASN A 83 6.03 4.53 -0.14
C ASN A 83 7.29 4.88 -0.94
N PRO A 84 8.46 4.42 -0.47
CA PRO A 84 9.75 4.74 -1.07
C PRO A 84 9.97 4.01 -2.39
N LEU A 85 8.92 3.42 -3.00
CA LEU A 85 9.01 2.88 -4.34
C LEU A 85 9.51 4.00 -5.24
N PRO A 86 10.68 3.83 -5.82
CA PRO A 86 11.37 4.94 -6.40
C PRO A 86 11.06 4.95 -7.89
N ASP A 87 11.06 6.13 -8.49
CA ASP A 87 11.39 6.17 -9.91
C ASP A 87 12.92 6.01 -10.12
N CYS A 88 13.74 5.87 -9.04
CA CYS A 88 15.22 5.85 -9.07
C CYS A 88 16.01 4.92 -8.11
N LEU A 89 15.47 3.96 -7.33
CA LEU A 89 16.32 2.90 -6.74
C LEU A 89 16.60 2.01 -7.94
N CYS A 90 17.77 2.23 -8.52
CA CYS A 90 18.31 1.43 -9.58
C CYS A 90 18.02 -0.03 -9.24
N ARG A 91 17.24 -0.71 -10.10
CA ARG A 91 17.40 -2.16 -10.22
C ARG A 91 18.91 -2.34 -10.35
N ARG A 92 19.53 -3.03 -9.40
CA ARG A 92 20.76 -3.73 -9.73
C ARG A 92 20.31 -4.61 -10.89
N GLN A 93 20.71 -4.27 -12.11
CA GLN A 93 20.43 -5.10 -13.27
C GLN A 93 20.95 -6.47 -12.86
N GLU A 94 20.04 -7.43 -12.62
CA GLU A 94 20.43 -8.81 -12.79
C GLU A 94 20.92 -8.87 -14.22
N SER A 95 22.23 -9.07 -14.34
CA SER A 95 22.92 -9.29 -15.60
C SER A 95 22.12 -10.30 -16.38
N GLN A 96 21.37 -9.82 -17.39
CA GLN A 96 20.91 -10.67 -18.45
C GLN A 96 22.20 -11.16 -19.13
N GLU A 97 22.57 -12.40 -18.85
CA GLU A 97 23.51 -13.16 -19.66
C GLU A 97 23.03 -13.08 -21.10
N TRP A 98 23.64 -12.16 -21.86
CA TRP A 98 23.40 -12.03 -23.27
C TRP A 98 24.13 -13.21 -23.92
N ASN A 99 23.40 -14.30 -24.17
CA ASN A 99 23.83 -15.35 -25.09
C ASN A 99 23.82 -14.76 -26.51
N GLY A 100 24.83 -13.95 -26.80
CA GLY A 100 25.20 -13.56 -28.15
C GLY A 100 25.93 -14.72 -28.79
N SER A 101 25.21 -15.54 -29.56
CA SER A 101 25.79 -16.53 -30.46
C SER A 101 26.87 -15.85 -31.32
N LEU A 102 28.08 -16.36 -31.18
CA LEU A 102 29.25 -16.04 -32.01
C LEU A 102 28.86 -16.14 -33.49
N ALA A 103 28.99 -15.02 -34.20
CA ALA A 103 29.26 -15.06 -35.63
C ALA A 103 30.63 -15.75 -35.81
N ASN A 104 30.65 -16.88 -36.51
CA ASN A 104 31.86 -17.45 -37.07
C ASN A 104 31.53 -18.12 -38.40
N SER A 105 32.34 -17.75 -39.41
CA SER A 105 32.50 -18.30 -40.76
C SER A 105 31.65 -17.69 -41.86
#